data_AF-A0A286F6S3-F1
#
_entry.id   AF-A0A286F6S3-F1
#
_cell.length_a   1.000
_cell.length_b   1.000
_cell.length_c   1.000
_cell.angle_alpha   90.00
_cell.angle_beta   90.00
_cell.angle_gamma   90.00
#
_symmetry.space_group_name_H-M   'P 1'
#
loop_
_entity.id
_entity.type
_entity.pdbx_description
1 polymer ?
#
loop_
_entity_poly.entity_id
_entity_poly.type
_entity_poly.pdbx_seq_one_letter_code
_entity_poly.pdbx_strand_id
1 'polypeptide(L)' 'MFKRNITQLEVIEVIKSGETIADYQDDKPYPSILRLAFVDGRPIHIVIAQDDLGECFVITAYEPSVFLWEADFKTKKR' A
#
# COMPACT_ATOMS: atom_id res chain seq x y z
N MET A 1 -4.84 -10.10 0.89
CA MET A 1 -4.05 -11.32 0.52
C MET A 1 -2.60 -10.89 0.37
N PHE A 2 -1.68 -11.37 1.20
CA PHE A 2 -0.25 -11.07 1.07
C PHE A 2 0.34 -11.87 -0.10
N LYS A 3 1.12 -11.23 -0.99
CA LYS A 3 1.97 -11.99 -1.90
C LYS A 3 3.01 -12.76 -1.08
N ARG A 4 3.35 -13.99 -1.51
CA ARG A 4 4.24 -14.93 -0.80
C ARG A 4 5.66 -14.42 -0.45
N ASN A 5 6.05 -13.24 -0.92
CA ASN A 5 7.38 -12.64 -0.73
C ASN A 5 7.35 -11.28 0.01
N ILE A 6 6.24 -10.93 0.66
CA ILE A 6 6.14 -9.73 1.48
C ILE A 6 5.91 -10.17 2.93
N THR A 7 6.89 -9.88 3.78
CA THR A 7 6.88 -10.19 5.20
C THR A 7 6.08 -9.17 6.00
N GLN A 8 5.69 -9.54 7.21
CA GLN A 8 4.99 -8.64 8.12
C GLN A 8 5.84 -7.42 8.52
N LEU A 9 7.17 -7.57 8.60
CA LEU A 9 8.07 -6.46 8.93
C LEU A 9 8.08 -5.41 7.82
N GLU A 10 8.17 -5.83 6.56
CA GLU A 10 8.09 -4.93 5.40
C GLU A 10 6.74 -4.24 5.34
N VAL A 11 5.65 -4.94 5.69
CA VAL A 11 4.31 -4.35 5.78
C VAL A 11 4.27 -3.23 6.82
N ILE A 12 4.80 -3.50 8.02
CA ILE A 12 4.87 -2.51 9.10
C ILE A 12 5.73 -1.31 8.69
N GLU A 13 6.84 -1.55 7.98
CA GLU A 13 7.70 -0.49 7.48
C GLU A 13 6.96 0.42 6.50
N VAL A 14 6.31 -0.14 5.49
CA VAL A 14 5.52 0.64 4.51
C VAL A 14 4.38 1.41 5.20
N ILE A 15 3.73 0.83 6.21
CA ILE A 15 2.70 1.52 7.01
C ILE A 15 3.30 2.67 7.85
N LYS A 16 4.57 2.61 8.25
CA LYS A 16 5.19 3.68 9.04
C LYS A 16 5.78 4.78 8.16
N SER A 17 6.55 4.42 7.14
CA SER A 17 7.37 5.34 6.35
C SER A 17 6.89 5.56 4.92
N GLY A 18 5.94 4.77 4.43
CA GLY A 18 5.48 4.83 3.04
C GLY A 18 4.73 6.13 2.71
N GLU A 19 4.85 6.58 1.48
CA GLU A 19 4.12 7.74 0.95
C GLU A 19 2.69 7.33 0.59
N THR A 20 1.70 8.12 0.99
CA THR A 20 0.32 7.95 0.51
C THR A 20 0.22 8.46 -0.93
N ILE A 21 -0.11 7.58 -1.86
CA ILE A 21 -0.17 7.88 -3.30
C ILE A 21 -1.60 7.86 -3.86
N ALA A 22 -2.55 7.28 -3.12
CA ALA A 22 -3.97 7.42 -3.38
C ALA A 22 -4.77 7.33 -2.08
N ASP A 23 -5.91 8.02 -2.07
CA ASP A 23 -6.84 8.07 -0.96
C ASP A 23 -8.26 7.72 -1.47
N TYR A 24 -8.89 6.75 -0.82
CA TYR A 24 -10.20 6.19 -1.16
C TYR A 24 -11.17 6.44 0.00
N GLN A 25 -11.54 7.71 0.19
CA GLN A 25 -12.44 8.16 1.26
C GLN A 25 -13.84 7.51 1.20
N ASP A 26 -14.26 7.08 0.01
CA ASP A 26 -15.58 6.48 -0.21
C ASP A 26 -15.62 4.97 0.07
N ASP A 27 -14.46 4.33 0.33
CA ASP A 27 -14.40 2.92 0.67
C ASP A 27 -15.18 2.60 1.95
N LYS A 28 -15.71 1.38 2.00
CA LYS A 28 -16.50 0.86 3.14
C LYS A 28 -15.90 -0.45 3.65
N PRO A 29 -15.92 -0.70 4.97
CA PRO A 29 -16.58 0.10 6.03
C PRO A 29 -15.84 1.37 6.46
N TYR A 30 -14.55 1.47 6.17
CA TYR A 30 -13.71 2.61 6.52
C TYR A 30 -12.96 3.15 5.28
N PRO A 31 -12.61 4.44 5.25
CA PRO A 31 -11.69 4.99 4.26
C PRO A 31 -10.41 4.15 4.15
N SER A 32 -9.91 4.00 2.93
CA SER A 32 -8.66 3.30 2.69
C SER A 32 -7.64 4.18 1.96
N ILE A 33 -6.36 3.90 2.17
CA ILE A 33 -5.27 4.59 1.49
C ILE A 33 -4.32 3.58 0.85
N LEU A 34 -3.81 3.92 -0.32
CA LEU A 34 -2.71 3.21 -0.96
C LEU A 34 -1.40 3.90 -0.61
N ARG A 35 -0.49 3.15 0.02
CA ARG A 35 0.85 3.58 0.36
C ARG A 35 1.91 2.87 -0.47
N LEU A 36 2.97 3.58 -0.82
CA LEU A 36 4.17 3.08 -1.48
C LEU A 36 5.39 3.33 -0.60
N ALA A 37 6.22 2.31 -0.41
CA ALA A 37 7.59 2.48 0.06
C ALA A 37 8.53 1.56 -0.72
N PHE A 38 9.83 1.85 -0.66
CA PHE A 38 10.87 0.98 -1.17
C PHE A 38 11.54 0.27 -0.01
N VAL A 39 11.38 -1.05 0.07
CA VAL A 39 12.02 -1.88 1.10
C VAL A 39 13.05 -2.76 0.43
N ASP A 40 14.31 -2.66 0.86
CA ASP A 40 15.47 -3.27 0.20
C ASP A 40 15.53 -2.99 -1.32
N GLY A 41 15.15 -1.77 -1.72
CA GLY A 41 15.13 -1.33 -3.13
C GLY A 41 13.94 -1.85 -3.95
N ARG A 42 13.03 -2.64 -3.36
CA ARG A 42 11.82 -3.14 -4.03
C ARG A 42 10.63 -2.22 -3.73
N PRO A 43 9.84 -1.80 -4.74
CA PRO A 43 8.62 -1.05 -4.48
C PRO A 43 7.56 -1.98 -3.88
N ILE A 44 6.91 -1.53 -2.80
CA ILE A 44 5.83 -2.26 -2.15
C ILE A 44 4.62 -1.33 -2.03
N HIS A 45 3.50 -1.76 -2.60
CA HIS A 45 2.19 -1.17 -2.45
C HIS A 45 1.41 -1.86 -1.34
N ILE A 46 0.82 -1.07 -0.45
CA ILE A 46 -0.10 -1.57 0.57
C ILE A 46 -1.35 -0.72 0.57
N VAL A 47 -2.50 -1.38 0.51
CA VAL A 47 -3.79 -0.76 0.80
C VAL A 47 -4.14 -1.05 2.25
N ILE A 48 -4.31 0.00 3.03
CA ILE A 48 -4.74 -0.08 4.42
C ILE A 48 -6.01 0.72 4.61
N ALA A 49 -6.90 0.22 5.46
CA ALA A 49 -7.98 1.00 6.03
C ALA A 49 -7.70 1.23 7.52
N GLN A 50 -8.22 2.32 8.08
CA GLN A 50 -8.10 2.60 9.51
C GLN A 50 -9.48 2.93 10.06
N ASP A 51 -9.83 2.33 11.21
CA ASP A 51 -11.06 2.69 11.91
C ASP A 51 -10.89 3.94 12.78
N ASP A 52 -11.99 4.39 13.37
CA ASP A 52 -12.01 5.58 14.24
C ASP A 52 -11.22 5.40 15.55
N LEU A 53 -10.90 4.15 15.93
CA LEU A 53 -10.11 3.82 17.12
C LEU A 53 -8.61 3.73 16.83
N GLY A 54 -8.23 3.84 15.55
CA GLY A 54 -6.86 3.79 15.08
C GLY A 54 -6.37 2.38 14.72
N GLU A 55 -7.23 1.36 14.74
CA GLU A 55 -6.90 0.02 14.28
C GLU A 55 -6.68 0.03 12.76
N CYS A 56 -5.56 -0.54 12.33
CA CYS A 56 -5.16 -0.53 10.93
C CYS A 56 -5.36 -1.91 10.31
N PHE A 57 -6.17 -1.97 9.25
CA PHE A 57 -6.54 -3.18 8.54
C PHE A 57 -5.77 -3.24 7.21
N VAL A 58 -4.91 -4.24 7.07
CA VAL A 58 -4.18 -4.48 5.81
C VAL A 58 -5.07 -5.24 4.85
N ILE A 59 -5.56 -4.56 3.81
CA ILE A 59 -6.44 -5.13 2.79
C ILE A 59 -5.59 -5.96 1.80
N THR A 60 -4.53 -5.36 1.26
CA THR A 60 -3.63 -6.04 0.34
C THR A 60 -2.22 -5.46 0.39
N ALA A 61 -1.23 -6.30 0.09
CA ALA A 61 0.16 -5.90 -0.06
C ALA A 61 0.76 -6.61 -1.30
N TYR A 62 1.38 -5.85 -2.19
CA TYR A 62 1.94 -6.36 -3.44
C TYR A 62 3.07 -5.47 -3.97
N GLU A 63 3.99 -6.06 -4.74
CA GLU A 63 4.95 -5.28 -5.53
C GLU A 63 4.26 -4.80 -6.83
N PRO A 64 4.18 -3.49 -7.09
CA PRO A 64 3.58 -2.95 -8.31
C PRO A 64 4.44 -3.27 -9.53
N SER A 65 3.79 -3.46 -10.68
CA SER A 65 4.47 -3.68 -11.95
C SER A 65 4.44 -2.43 -12.82
N VAL A 66 5.55 -2.15 -13.50
CA VAL A 66 5.66 -1.10 -14.53
C VAL A 66 4.74 -1.30 -15.73
N PHE A 67 4.06 -2.44 -15.85
CA PHE A 67 3.00 -2.63 -16.85
C PHE A 67 1.72 -1.86 -16.49
N LEU A 68 1.44 -1.68 -15.19
CA LEU A 68 0.24 -0.99 -14.69
C LEU A 68 0.56 0.39 -14.10
N TRP A 69 1.80 0.62 -13.71
CA TRP A 69 2.27 1.85 -13.08
C TRP A 69 3.40 2.45 -13.91
N GLU A 70 3.57 3.77 -13.84
CA GLU A 70 4.76 4.44 -14.35
C GLU A 70 6.02 3.97 -13.61
N ALA A 71 7.20 4.32 -14.13
CA ALA A 71 8.48 3.93 -13.54
C ALA A 71 8.70 4.50 -12.12
N ASP A 72 7.90 5.49 -11.73
CA ASP A 72 7.85 6.02 -10.36
C ASP A 72 7.12 5.08 -9.37
N PHE A 73 6.39 4.08 -9.89
CA PHE A 73 5.46 3.20 -9.19
C PHE A 73 4.30 3.91 -8.47
N LYS A 74 4.14 5.22 -8.62
CA LYS A 74 3.10 6.05 -7.98
C LYS A 74 1.94 6.35 -8.90
N THR A 75 2.24 6.53 -10.19
CA THR A 75 1.27 6.98 -11.17
C THR A 75 0.72 5.78 -11.92
N LYS A 76 -0.59 5.53 -11.83
CA LYS A 76 -1.23 4.44 -12.56
C LYS A 76 -1.31 4.80 -14.06
N LYS A 77 -0.92 3.88 -14.93
CA LYS A 77 -1.05 4.04 -16.38
C LYS A 77 -2.52 4.05 -16.79
N ARG A 78 -2.86 4.88 -17.78
CA ARG A 78 -4.20 4.96 -18.37
C ARG A 78 -4.42 3.88 -19.42
#